data_AF-A0A3D1T9V0-F1
#
_entry.id   AF-A0A3D1T9V0-F1
#
_cell.length_a   1.000
_cell.length_b   1.000
_cell.length_c   1.000
_cell.angle_alpha   90.00
_cell.angle_beta   90.00
_cell.angle_gamma   90.00
#
_symmetry.space_group_name_H-M   'P 1'
#
loop_
_entity.id
_entity.type
_entity.pdbx_description
1 polymer ?
#
loop_
_entity_poly.entity_id
_entity_poly.type
_entity_poly.pdbx_seq_one_letter_code
_entity_poly.pdbx_strand_id
1 'polypeptide(L)'
;MVRVQSEQKVRIDEGVMRTNAALHYMISRAELETLKVRIPADQKVVQVFDPNIRQWRVESEGTTQLISMELFEPARGDQQVILELERYWAEGGETTAVSVPVVNAEAVGRQVGTIVVGVAAGLRAEALSKSGLMQIDLGELPETLRGDWVFAYRYSVLPYELTLDVEKIEPRVLVDTLAEAFLEAQELRLVFQSVYRIERAGIFRMEWALPSGYQVRRVWGFGGDGIVPVQVDSHHVTGEGVLVVNLSNRALGAVGLAIELAKDLAEPDLLQPTGNDAAVAIGFGRPPAESVERFGGRFILYAPENLRVNPSRTDGLRPVSVQEAKTYLAGISSAPEGRPVLAFSFTEDPVELELAAQRRKPYTTVRQMLVSRIESGVVKVRADLFLKVQYSGVKAVRLDLPAEVAGWARVTTPGVRHVEEGADLVPPLEPGMVAWRLMGESEFLGDTIIQLEWEQPLDGLDLGKSVALKIPRLIPRGVDRTWGQIVLAKAETIDLQAAAGLSGLQPIDPAHDLMEGVSVADAAWAFEFHQDWELPLIVTKYELLEAIKSTSIERALVTMVWTRSKEQAVQALYRVRSVQQRLLLDLPKDVV
;
A
#
# COMPACT_ATOMS: atom_id res chain seq x y z
N MET A 1 49.81 62.97 4.70
CA MET A 1 50.05 61.58 4.26
C MET A 1 48.70 60.92 4.23
N VAL A 2 48.37 60.23 3.14
CA VAL A 2 47.11 59.48 3.03
C VAL A 2 47.47 58.01 3.22
N ARG A 3 46.77 57.33 4.12
CA ARG A 3 46.86 55.88 4.33
C ARG A 3 45.48 55.28 4.14
N VAL A 4 45.41 54.08 3.59
CA VAL A 4 44.14 53.35 3.42
C VAL A 4 44.24 51.98 4.07
N GLN A 5 43.24 51.65 4.86
CA GLN A 5 42.96 50.29 5.31
C GLN A 5 41.77 49.75 4.52
N SER A 6 41.93 48.61 3.88
CA SER A 6 40.92 47.99 3.02
C SER A 6 40.38 46.71 3.63
N GLU A 7 39.07 46.56 3.62
CA GLU A 7 38.38 45.30 3.88
C GLU A 7 37.63 44.89 2.61
N GLN A 8 37.99 43.75 2.02
CA GLN A 8 37.40 43.26 0.78
C GLN A 8 36.73 41.91 1.02
N LYS A 9 35.41 41.85 0.79
CA LYS A 9 34.58 40.65 0.90
C LYS A 9 34.18 40.21 -0.50
N VAL A 10 34.56 38.99 -0.87
CA VAL A 10 34.30 38.43 -2.19
C VAL A 10 33.40 37.22 -2.03
N ARG A 11 32.30 37.16 -2.78
CA ARG A 11 31.36 36.04 -2.82
C ARG A 11 31.29 35.52 -4.25
N ILE A 12 31.59 34.25 -4.42
CA ILE A 12 31.54 33.55 -5.71
C ILE A 12 30.32 32.65 -5.72
N ASP A 13 29.38 32.95 -6.61
CA ASP A 13 28.22 32.13 -6.92
C ASP A 13 28.37 31.54 -8.35
N GLU A 14 27.44 30.69 -8.77
CA GLU A 14 27.45 30.16 -10.14
C GLU A 14 27.26 31.32 -11.13
N GLY A 15 28.22 31.49 -12.06
CA GLY A 15 28.18 32.53 -13.10
C GLY A 15 28.51 33.97 -12.65
N VAL A 16 28.68 34.24 -11.35
CA VAL A 16 28.89 35.62 -10.85
C VAL A 16 29.80 35.69 -9.62
N MET A 17 30.66 36.72 -9.60
CA MET A 17 31.44 37.13 -8.43
C MET A 17 30.99 38.51 -7.98
N ARG A 18 30.69 38.64 -6.70
CA ARG A 18 30.34 39.90 -6.04
C ARG A 18 31.45 40.31 -5.10
N THR A 19 31.90 41.56 -5.19
CA THR A 19 32.92 42.13 -4.31
C THR A 19 32.37 43.36 -3.60
N ASN A 20 32.40 43.35 -2.26
CA ASN A 20 32.19 44.53 -1.43
C ASN A 20 33.55 44.96 -0.86
N ALA A 21 34.01 46.17 -1.19
CA ALA A 21 35.27 46.70 -0.73
C ALA A 21 35.05 47.98 0.08
N ALA A 22 35.39 47.96 1.36
CA ALA A 22 35.39 49.12 2.24
C ALA A 22 36.81 49.68 2.36
N LEU A 23 36.99 50.92 1.93
CA LEU A 23 38.24 51.67 1.97
C LEU A 23 38.15 52.75 3.05
N HIS A 24 38.93 52.58 4.12
CA HIS A 24 39.03 53.55 5.21
C HIS A 24 40.29 54.41 5.03
N TYR A 25 40.10 55.66 4.60
CA TYR A 25 41.14 56.65 4.38
C TYR A 25 41.46 57.40 5.68
N MET A 26 42.74 57.51 6.02
CA MET A 26 43.28 58.37 7.08
C MET A 26 44.09 59.50 6.46
N ILE A 27 43.55 60.72 6.46
CA ILE A 27 44.05 61.91 5.74
C ILE A 27 44.61 62.93 6.74
N SER A 28 45.94 63.05 6.80
CA SER A 28 46.63 63.84 7.84
C SER A 28 47.19 65.21 7.43
N ARG A 29 47.27 65.53 6.13
CA ARG A 29 47.96 66.75 5.65
C ARG A 29 47.06 67.67 4.83
N ALA A 30 46.87 67.34 3.56
CA ALA A 30 46.06 68.13 2.64
C ALA A 30 44.64 67.57 2.60
N GLU A 31 43.67 68.45 2.57
CA GLU A 31 42.26 68.11 2.36
C GLU A 31 42.10 67.62 0.92
N LEU A 32 41.32 66.56 0.73
CA LEU A 32 41.10 65.97 -0.59
C LEU A 32 39.70 66.33 -1.08
N GLU A 33 39.61 67.03 -2.20
CA GLU A 33 38.32 67.33 -2.85
C GLU A 33 37.81 66.15 -3.68
N THR A 34 38.73 65.29 -4.14
CA THR A 34 38.43 64.13 -4.96
C THR A 34 39.17 62.89 -4.47
N LEU A 35 38.49 61.75 -4.43
CA LEU A 35 39.08 60.44 -4.21
C LEU A 35 39.07 59.65 -5.51
N LYS A 36 40.11 58.85 -5.75
CA LYS A 36 40.27 58.05 -6.97
C LYS A 36 40.59 56.61 -6.64
N VAL A 37 39.87 55.66 -7.24
CA VAL A 37 40.09 54.22 -7.07
C VAL A 37 40.17 53.55 -8.42
N ARG A 38 41.25 52.81 -8.66
CA ARG A 38 41.46 51.99 -9.86
C ARG A 38 41.07 50.55 -9.58
N ILE A 39 40.26 49.98 -10.47
CA ILE A 39 39.84 48.57 -10.44
C ILE A 39 40.03 47.93 -11.84
N PRO A 40 40.04 46.59 -11.96
CA PRO A 40 40.08 45.93 -13.27
C PRO A 40 38.85 46.27 -14.14
N ALA A 41 39.02 46.29 -15.46
CA ALA A 41 37.96 46.69 -16.39
C ALA A 41 36.81 45.65 -16.52
N ASP A 42 37.03 44.42 -16.08
CA ASP A 42 36.04 43.33 -16.07
C ASP A 42 35.05 43.41 -14.88
N GLN A 43 35.23 44.37 -13.98
CA GLN A 43 34.38 44.60 -12.83
C GLN A 43 33.30 45.63 -13.16
N LYS A 44 32.03 45.25 -13.16
CA LYS A 44 30.94 46.22 -13.23
C LYS A 44 30.82 46.93 -11.87
N VAL A 45 30.96 48.26 -11.85
CA VAL A 45 30.67 49.07 -10.66
C VAL A 45 29.16 49.14 -10.47
N VAL A 46 28.66 48.50 -9.40
CA VAL A 46 27.23 48.52 -9.05
C VAL A 46 26.92 49.73 -8.20
N GLN A 47 27.76 50.00 -7.19
CA GLN A 47 27.55 51.09 -6.25
C GLN A 47 28.87 51.65 -5.74
N VAL A 48 28.89 52.96 -5.54
CA VAL A 48 29.93 53.69 -4.81
C VAL A 48 29.22 54.50 -3.74
N PHE A 49 29.51 54.24 -2.47
CA PHE A 49 28.80 54.82 -1.35
C PHE A 49 29.75 55.43 -0.31
N ASP A 50 29.45 56.68 0.03
CA ASP A 50 29.99 57.45 1.13
C ASP A 50 29.04 58.65 1.32
N PRO A 51 28.57 58.99 2.53
CA PRO A 51 27.71 60.14 2.75
C PRO A 51 28.28 61.48 2.22
N ASN A 52 29.61 61.60 2.12
CA ASN A 52 30.30 62.79 1.65
C ASN A 52 30.52 62.81 0.12
N ILE A 53 30.10 61.79 -0.63
CA ILE A 53 30.24 61.79 -2.10
C ILE A 53 29.11 62.61 -2.75
N ARG A 54 29.50 63.64 -3.50
CA ARG A 54 28.60 64.47 -4.31
C ARG A 54 28.26 63.83 -5.64
N GLN A 55 29.27 63.35 -6.35
CA GLN A 55 29.12 62.63 -7.61
C GLN A 55 30.31 61.70 -7.82
N TRP A 56 30.11 60.62 -8.57
CA TRP A 56 31.19 59.74 -9.00
C TRP A 56 31.07 59.43 -10.50
N ARG A 57 32.21 59.15 -11.13
CA ARG A 57 32.31 58.80 -12.55
C ARG A 57 33.30 57.65 -12.72
N VAL A 58 33.08 56.85 -13.75
CA VAL A 58 33.94 55.73 -14.11
C VAL A 58 34.49 55.96 -15.50
N GLU A 59 35.82 55.96 -15.62
CA GLU A 59 36.54 56.17 -16.86
C GLU A 59 37.36 54.92 -17.17
N SER A 60 37.17 54.33 -18.36
CA SER A 60 37.93 53.15 -18.77
C SER A 60 39.36 53.53 -19.19
N GLU A 61 40.35 52.83 -18.65
CA GLU A 61 41.78 52.99 -18.93
C GLU A 61 42.40 51.63 -19.28
N GLY A 62 42.21 51.21 -20.55
CA GLY A 62 42.74 49.95 -21.07
C GLY A 62 42.19 48.72 -20.34
N THR A 63 43.03 48.03 -19.57
CA THR A 63 42.67 46.84 -18.78
C THR A 63 42.13 47.17 -17.38
N THR A 64 42.06 48.46 -17.04
CA THR A 64 41.54 48.96 -15.77
C THR A 64 40.48 50.03 -16.01
N GLN A 65 39.80 50.46 -14.96
CA GLN A 65 38.91 51.61 -14.96
C GLN A 65 39.15 52.41 -13.68
N LEU A 66 38.99 53.72 -13.79
CA LEU A 66 39.23 54.69 -12.74
C LEU A 66 37.90 55.26 -12.26
N ILE A 67 37.59 55.03 -10.99
CA ILE A 67 36.46 55.62 -10.29
C ILE A 67 36.93 56.95 -9.69
N SER A 68 36.42 58.07 -10.18
CA SER A 68 36.67 59.40 -9.61
C SER A 68 35.45 59.85 -8.81
N MET A 69 35.64 60.17 -7.54
CA MET A 69 34.60 60.57 -6.59
C MET A 69 34.85 62.02 -6.15
N GLU A 70 33.92 62.92 -6.45
CA GLU A 70 33.93 64.31 -5.97
C GLU A 70 33.18 64.39 -4.64
N LEU A 71 33.77 65.04 -3.65
CA LEU A 71 33.20 65.16 -2.31
C LEU A 71 32.40 66.46 -2.14
N PHE A 72 31.40 66.44 -1.25
CA PHE A 72 30.65 67.64 -0.86
C PHE A 72 31.53 68.59 -0.03
N GLU A 73 32.26 68.03 0.93
CA GLU A 73 33.23 68.73 1.76
C GLU A 73 34.62 68.09 1.58
N PRO A 74 35.69 68.89 1.42
CA PRO A 74 37.05 68.37 1.33
C PRO A 74 37.38 67.44 2.51
N ALA A 75 37.76 66.20 2.24
CA ALA A 75 37.99 65.21 3.28
C ALA A 75 39.30 65.46 4.03
N ARG A 76 39.22 65.48 5.37
CA ARG A 76 40.35 65.55 6.30
C ARG A 76 40.06 64.65 7.51
N GLY A 77 41.06 63.91 7.98
CA GLY A 77 40.84 62.87 9.00
C GLY A 77 40.37 61.56 8.37
N ASP A 78 39.38 60.91 8.98
CA ASP A 78 38.87 59.62 8.55
C ASP A 78 37.75 59.77 7.51
N GLN A 79 37.83 59.03 6.40
CA GLN A 79 36.81 59.00 5.34
C GLN A 79 36.61 57.56 4.88
N GLN A 80 35.36 57.10 4.77
CA GLN A 80 35.05 55.71 4.41
C GLN A 80 34.28 55.63 3.09
N VAL A 81 34.87 54.95 2.11
CA VAL A 81 34.23 54.65 0.83
C VAL A 81 33.91 53.16 0.74
N ILE A 82 32.68 52.82 0.37
CA ILE A 82 32.25 51.45 0.10
C ILE A 82 32.01 51.30 -1.40
N LEU A 83 32.59 50.25 -1.98
CA LEU A 83 32.44 49.89 -3.39
C LEU A 83 31.75 48.53 -3.49
N GLU A 84 30.74 48.44 -4.35
CA GLU A 84 30.12 47.17 -4.74
C GLU A 84 30.39 46.92 -6.21
N LEU A 85 31.04 45.79 -6.48
CA LEU A 85 31.47 45.37 -7.80
C LEU A 85 30.90 43.99 -8.14
N GLU A 86 30.59 43.77 -9.40
CA GLU A 86 30.17 42.47 -9.91
C GLU A 86 30.93 42.09 -11.17
N ARG A 87 31.32 40.83 -11.29
CA ARG A 87 31.83 40.25 -12.53
C ARG A 87 30.99 39.03 -12.89
N TYR A 88 30.54 38.98 -14.13
CA TYR A 88 29.79 37.85 -14.68
C TYR A 88 30.67 37.07 -15.66
N TRP A 89 30.44 35.76 -15.76
CA TRP A 89 30.99 34.91 -16.81
C TRP A 89 29.91 33.96 -17.32
N ALA A 90 30.14 33.35 -18.49
CA ALA A 90 29.21 32.39 -19.04
C ALA A 90 29.12 31.14 -18.15
N GLU A 91 27.90 30.72 -17.85
CA GLU A 91 27.61 29.42 -17.23
C GLU A 91 27.92 28.31 -18.24
N GLY A 92 28.58 27.22 -17.82
CA GLY A 92 28.75 26.02 -18.66
C GLY A 92 30.12 25.35 -18.66
N GLY A 93 31.12 25.87 -17.95
CA GLY A 93 32.38 25.15 -17.71
C GLY A 93 32.34 24.34 -16.41
N GLU A 94 32.83 23.10 -16.41
CA GLU A 94 33.03 22.29 -15.18
C GLU A 94 33.96 23.00 -14.18
N THR A 95 34.93 23.75 -14.72
CA THR A 95 35.93 24.50 -13.97
C THR A 95 36.10 25.88 -14.58
N THR A 96 36.21 26.92 -13.73
CA THR A 96 36.42 28.31 -14.13
C THR A 96 37.50 28.98 -13.28
N ALA A 97 38.53 29.54 -13.92
CA ALA A 97 39.51 30.38 -13.24
C ALA A 97 38.95 31.78 -12.99
N VAL A 98 38.85 32.18 -11.72
CA VAL A 98 38.30 33.46 -11.26
C VAL A 98 39.39 34.26 -10.55
N SER A 99 39.71 35.45 -11.06
CA SER A 99 40.65 36.36 -10.42
C SER A 99 39.93 37.33 -9.48
N VAL A 100 40.37 37.39 -8.22
CA VAL A 100 39.85 38.35 -7.23
C VAL A 100 40.34 39.76 -7.59
N PRO A 101 39.45 40.77 -7.67
CA PRO A 101 39.80 42.07 -8.25
C PRO A 101 40.65 42.90 -7.31
N VAL A 102 41.73 43.48 -7.82
CA VAL A 102 42.56 44.42 -7.07
C VAL A 102 41.89 45.79 -6.99
N VAL A 103 41.53 46.23 -5.79
CA VAL A 103 40.97 47.57 -5.54
C VAL A 103 42.07 48.52 -5.07
N ASN A 104 42.55 49.40 -5.96
CA ASN A 104 43.69 50.28 -5.71
C ASN A 104 43.27 51.74 -5.50
N ALA A 105 43.48 52.29 -4.31
CA ALA A 105 43.27 53.71 -4.02
C ALA A 105 44.44 54.56 -4.54
N GLU A 106 44.17 55.50 -5.43
CA GLU A 106 45.18 56.33 -6.09
C GLU A 106 45.66 57.49 -5.20
N ALA A 107 46.89 57.97 -5.44
CA ALA A 107 47.52 59.05 -4.68
C ALA A 107 47.64 58.78 -3.15
N VAL A 108 47.63 57.50 -2.75
CA VAL A 108 47.79 57.07 -1.36
C VAL A 108 49.24 56.66 -1.09
N GLY A 109 49.79 57.03 0.06
CA GLY A 109 51.17 56.70 0.43
C GLY A 109 51.36 55.25 0.90
N ARG A 110 50.30 54.63 1.43
CA ARG A 110 50.26 53.20 1.80
C ARG A 110 48.82 52.70 1.84
N GLN A 111 48.56 51.59 1.15
CA GLN A 111 47.32 50.82 1.29
C GLN A 111 47.65 49.41 1.76
N VAL A 112 46.97 48.97 2.81
CA VAL A 112 47.02 47.60 3.34
C VAL A 112 45.61 47.09 3.50
N GLY A 113 45.39 45.78 3.47
CA GLY A 113 44.05 45.27 3.64
C GLY A 113 43.94 43.78 3.84
N THR A 114 42.70 43.37 4.13
CA THR A 114 42.28 41.98 4.30
C THR A 114 41.27 41.63 3.22
N ILE A 115 41.41 40.45 2.63
CA ILE A 115 40.52 39.87 1.63
C ILE A 115 39.93 38.60 2.25
N VAL A 116 38.61 38.48 2.23
CA VAL A 116 37.91 37.25 2.57
C VAL A 116 37.12 36.79 1.36
N VAL A 117 37.18 35.50 1.06
CA VAL A 117 36.50 34.90 -0.10
C VAL A 117 35.57 33.79 0.40
N GLY A 118 34.29 33.89 0.04
CA GLY A 118 33.27 32.87 0.27
C GLY A 118 32.76 32.33 -1.05
N VAL A 119 32.33 31.08 -1.04
CA VAL A 119 31.89 30.36 -2.25
C VAL A 119 30.53 29.72 -1.97
N ALA A 120 29.62 29.75 -2.94
CA ALA A 120 28.28 29.17 -2.82
C ALA A 120 28.31 27.66 -2.56
N ALA A 121 27.29 27.18 -1.84
CA ALA A 121 27.13 25.76 -1.55
C ALA A 121 26.84 24.97 -2.84
N GLY A 122 27.82 24.20 -3.33
CA GLY A 122 27.78 23.50 -4.61
C GLY A 122 28.98 23.80 -5.51
N LEU A 123 29.85 24.73 -5.09
CA LEU A 123 31.12 25.01 -5.74
C LEU A 123 32.26 24.69 -4.78
N ARG A 124 33.38 24.22 -5.33
CA ARG A 124 34.66 24.12 -4.62
C ARG A 124 35.64 25.09 -5.26
N ALA A 125 36.41 25.78 -4.42
CA ALA A 125 37.43 26.68 -4.90
C ALA A 125 38.82 26.29 -4.36
N GLU A 126 39.82 26.36 -5.21
CA GLU A 126 41.24 26.16 -4.87
C GLU A 126 42.07 27.33 -5.38
N ALA A 127 43.11 27.75 -4.65
CA ALA A 127 43.96 28.85 -5.10
C ALA A 127 44.96 28.37 -6.17
N LEU A 128 44.77 28.77 -7.44
CA LEU A 128 45.68 28.49 -8.55
C LEU A 128 46.96 29.30 -8.46
N SER A 129 46.84 30.60 -8.21
CA SER A 129 47.97 31.51 -8.07
C SER A 129 47.72 32.50 -6.93
N LYS A 130 48.78 32.76 -6.14
CA LYS A 130 48.78 33.79 -5.10
C LYS A 130 50.13 34.51 -5.05
N SER A 131 50.12 35.83 -5.09
CA SER A 131 51.31 36.69 -4.98
C SER A 131 50.99 37.93 -4.15
N GLY A 132 51.94 38.38 -3.31
CA GLY A 132 51.74 39.55 -2.43
C GLY A 132 50.73 39.35 -1.28
N LEU A 133 50.26 38.12 -1.07
CA LEU A 133 49.27 37.75 -0.06
C LEU A 133 49.83 36.84 1.02
N MET A 134 49.44 37.09 2.26
CA MET A 134 49.69 36.21 3.39
C MET A 134 48.38 35.67 3.92
N GLN A 135 48.27 34.35 4.05
CA GLN A 135 47.07 33.69 4.54
C GLN A 135 46.85 33.96 6.02
N ILE A 136 45.58 34.11 6.41
CA ILE A 136 45.13 34.32 7.79
C ILE A 136 44.21 33.17 8.16
N ASP A 137 44.23 32.75 9.42
CA ASP A 137 43.24 31.81 9.95
C ASP A 137 41.85 32.49 10.00
N LEU A 138 40.81 31.77 9.58
CA LEU A 138 39.43 32.27 9.58
C LEU A 138 38.93 32.60 11.00
N GLY A 139 39.41 31.89 12.03
CA GLY A 139 39.08 32.13 13.43
C GLY A 139 39.74 33.38 14.01
N GLU A 140 40.76 33.93 13.34
CA GLU A 140 41.46 35.17 13.74
C GLU A 140 40.88 36.43 13.07
N LEU A 141 39.82 36.28 12.25
CA LEU A 141 39.19 37.42 11.58
C LEU A 141 38.49 38.37 12.58
N PRO A 142 38.57 39.70 12.37
CA PRO A 142 37.85 40.67 13.19
C PRO A 142 36.33 40.53 13.00
N GLU A 143 35.54 41.05 13.94
CA GLU A 143 34.07 40.89 13.91
C GLU A 143 33.42 41.43 12.62
N THR A 144 33.98 42.50 12.04
CA THR A 144 33.53 43.10 10.77
C THR A 144 33.65 42.16 9.58
N LEU A 145 34.55 41.17 9.67
CA LEU A 145 34.86 40.19 8.64
C LEU A 145 34.44 38.76 9.03
N ARG A 146 33.65 38.55 10.09
CA ARG A 146 33.08 37.22 10.36
C ARG A 146 32.03 36.86 9.31
N GLY A 147 32.01 35.59 8.90
CA GLY A 147 31.09 35.08 7.88
C GLY A 147 31.46 33.67 7.41
N ASP A 148 30.70 33.16 6.45
CA ASP A 148 30.96 31.87 5.80
C ASP A 148 32.00 32.06 4.68
N TRP A 149 33.28 32.01 5.06
CA TRP A 149 34.42 32.23 4.19
C TRP A 149 35.24 30.95 4.04
N VAL A 150 35.82 30.76 2.86
CA VAL A 150 36.72 29.65 2.53
C VAL A 150 38.17 30.10 2.61
N PHE A 151 38.46 31.34 2.24
CA PHE A 151 39.82 31.91 2.27
C PHE A 151 39.86 33.25 2.99
N ALA A 152 40.95 33.51 3.73
CA ALA A 152 41.31 34.81 4.25
C ALA A 152 42.78 35.13 3.97
N TYR A 153 43.03 36.34 3.48
CA TYR A 153 44.37 36.83 3.15
C TYR A 153 44.56 38.27 3.62
N ARG A 154 45.78 38.63 3.98
CA ARG A 154 46.24 40.02 4.14
C ARG A 154 47.23 40.38 3.05
N TYR A 155 47.15 41.61 2.56
CA TYR A 155 48.19 42.21 1.73
C TYR A 155 48.78 43.44 2.42
N SER A 156 50.08 43.65 2.22
CA SER A 156 50.82 44.80 2.77
C SER A 156 51.20 45.83 1.70
N VAL A 157 51.13 45.46 0.43
CA VAL A 157 51.48 46.25 -0.76
C VAL A 157 50.56 45.82 -1.91
N LEU A 158 50.25 46.75 -2.82
CA LEU A 158 49.56 46.49 -4.08
C LEU A 158 50.53 46.59 -5.27
N PRO A 159 50.27 45.89 -6.40
CA PRO A 159 49.17 44.95 -6.62
C PRO A 159 49.44 43.58 -5.98
N TYR A 160 48.37 42.90 -5.57
CA TYR A 160 48.41 41.47 -5.24
C TYR A 160 47.86 40.65 -6.41
N GLU A 161 48.09 39.34 -6.38
CA GLU A 161 47.47 38.37 -7.29
C GLU A 161 46.77 37.28 -6.48
N LEU A 162 45.51 36.99 -6.82
CA LEU A 162 44.76 35.84 -6.32
C LEU A 162 43.84 35.33 -7.42
N THR A 163 44.18 34.17 -7.98
CA THR A 163 43.34 33.45 -8.94
C THR A 163 42.89 32.15 -8.31
N LEU A 164 41.58 31.89 -8.37
CA LEU A 164 40.93 30.71 -7.82
C LEU A 164 40.46 29.82 -8.96
N ASP A 165 40.71 28.52 -8.86
CA ASP A 165 40.02 27.51 -9.64
C ASP A 165 38.68 27.26 -8.97
N VAL A 166 37.58 27.42 -9.69
CA VAL A 166 36.25 27.17 -9.15
C VAL A 166 35.62 26.04 -9.93
N GLU A 167 35.40 24.91 -9.28
CA GLU A 167 34.78 23.71 -9.86
C GLU A 167 33.35 23.51 -9.33
N LYS A 168 32.46 23.02 -10.19
CA LYS A 168 31.12 22.61 -9.78
C LYS A 168 31.18 21.24 -9.12
N ILE A 169 30.60 21.14 -7.92
CA ILE A 169 30.51 19.86 -7.20
C ILE A 169 29.29 19.11 -7.73
N GLU A 170 29.52 18.00 -8.43
CA GLU A 170 28.42 17.11 -8.81
C GLU A 170 27.84 16.38 -7.59
N PRO A 171 26.51 16.31 -7.47
CA PRO A 171 25.86 15.55 -6.42
C PRO A 171 26.12 14.06 -6.64
N ARG A 172 26.47 13.36 -5.56
CA ARG A 172 26.50 11.90 -5.57
C ARG A 172 25.15 11.39 -5.09
N VAL A 173 24.41 10.73 -5.97
CA VAL A 173 23.03 10.30 -5.72
C VAL A 173 22.92 8.78 -5.79
N LEU A 174 22.53 8.16 -4.67
CA LEU A 174 22.23 6.73 -4.59
C LEU A 174 20.74 6.55 -4.32
N VAL A 175 20.08 5.64 -5.03
CA VAL A 175 18.63 5.44 -4.94
C VAL A 175 18.29 3.98 -4.65
N ASP A 176 17.59 3.77 -3.54
CA ASP A 176 16.99 2.50 -3.16
C ASP A 176 15.47 2.59 -3.32
N THR A 177 14.86 1.71 -4.12
CA THR A 177 13.43 1.77 -4.45
C THR A 177 12.67 0.51 -4.01
N LEU A 178 11.51 0.70 -3.37
CA LEU A 178 10.48 -0.31 -3.28
C LEU A 178 9.42 -0.01 -4.35
N ALA A 179 9.28 -0.91 -5.33
CA ALA A 179 8.28 -0.83 -6.37
C ALA A 179 7.14 -1.81 -6.08
N GLU A 180 5.92 -1.32 -5.92
CA GLU A 180 4.73 -2.14 -5.66
C GLU A 180 3.77 -2.04 -6.84
N ALA A 181 3.41 -3.18 -7.41
CA ALA A 181 2.44 -3.28 -8.49
C ALA A 181 1.15 -3.94 -8.00
N PHE A 182 0.01 -3.34 -8.32
CA PHE A 182 -1.31 -3.84 -7.98
C PHE A 182 -2.04 -4.14 -9.28
N LEU A 183 -2.15 -5.43 -9.61
CA LEU A 183 -2.81 -5.90 -10.82
C LEU A 183 -4.26 -6.21 -10.53
N GLU A 184 -5.17 -5.45 -11.13
CA GLU A 184 -6.60 -5.73 -11.16
C GLU A 184 -7.06 -6.06 -12.58
N ALA A 185 -8.34 -6.39 -12.74
CA ALA A 185 -8.89 -6.74 -14.05
C ALA A 185 -8.96 -5.56 -15.03
N GLN A 186 -9.08 -4.33 -14.51
CA GLN A 186 -9.31 -3.11 -15.29
C GLN A 186 -8.19 -2.06 -15.14
N GLU A 187 -7.30 -2.21 -14.16
CA GLU A 187 -6.25 -1.25 -13.90
C GLU A 187 -4.99 -1.97 -13.39
N LEU A 188 -3.84 -1.43 -13.77
CA LEU A 188 -2.55 -1.74 -13.19
C LEU A 188 -2.00 -0.48 -12.54
N ARG A 189 -1.90 -0.49 -11.21
CA ARG A 189 -1.33 0.60 -10.43
C ARG A 189 0.09 0.26 -10.00
N LEU A 190 1.02 1.21 -10.15
CA LEU A 190 2.41 1.09 -9.70
C LEU A 190 2.72 2.19 -8.69
N VAL A 191 3.37 1.83 -7.59
CA VAL A 191 3.87 2.77 -6.60
C VAL A 191 5.36 2.57 -6.45
N PHE A 192 6.15 3.60 -6.76
CA PHE A 192 7.59 3.62 -6.53
C PHE A 192 7.86 4.46 -5.29
N GLN A 193 8.35 3.84 -4.21
CA GLN A 193 8.83 4.53 -3.02
C GLN A 193 10.35 4.50 -3.03
N SER A 194 10.97 5.65 -3.31
CA SER A 194 12.40 5.77 -3.52
C SER A 194 13.05 6.59 -2.43
N VAL A 195 14.07 6.01 -1.79
CA VAL A 195 14.94 6.69 -0.83
C VAL A 195 16.20 7.13 -1.55
N TYR A 196 16.38 8.43 -1.67
CA TYR A 196 17.55 9.06 -2.24
C TYR A 196 18.55 9.39 -1.13
N ARG A 197 19.79 8.94 -1.27
CA ARG A 197 20.93 9.40 -0.46
C ARG A 197 21.75 10.35 -1.31
N ILE A 198 21.65 11.65 -1.00
CA ILE A 198 22.28 12.73 -1.75
C ILE A 198 23.48 13.25 -0.94
N GLU A 199 24.67 13.12 -1.51
CA GLU A 199 25.94 13.51 -0.92
C GLU A 199 26.62 14.62 -1.75
N ARG A 200 27.61 15.29 -1.16
CA ARG A 200 28.47 16.35 -1.76
C ARG A 200 27.77 17.67 -2.08
N ALA A 201 26.68 17.64 -2.84
CA ALA A 201 25.90 18.81 -3.22
C ALA A 201 24.40 18.49 -3.16
N GLY A 202 23.59 19.45 -2.71
CA GLY A 202 22.14 19.27 -2.65
C GLY A 202 21.47 19.59 -3.97
N ILE A 203 20.34 18.96 -4.26
CA ILE A 203 19.59 19.12 -5.51
C ILE A 203 18.22 19.76 -5.27
N PHE A 204 17.71 20.44 -6.29
CA PHE A 204 16.36 21.05 -6.30
C PHE A 204 15.41 20.41 -7.32
N ARG A 205 15.92 19.48 -8.12
CA ARG A 205 15.18 18.81 -9.18
C ARG A 205 15.52 17.32 -9.14
N MET A 206 14.50 16.48 -9.29
CA MET A 206 14.62 15.04 -9.41
C MET A 206 13.93 14.59 -10.70
N GLU A 207 14.46 13.56 -11.34
CA GLU A 207 13.95 13.05 -12.61
C GLU A 207 13.65 11.56 -12.54
N TRP A 208 12.64 11.13 -13.28
CA TRP A 208 12.21 9.73 -13.34
C TRP A 208 11.70 9.38 -14.73
N ALA A 209 12.39 8.51 -15.45
CA ALA A 209 11.93 7.97 -16.72
C ALA A 209 10.68 7.10 -16.47
N LEU A 210 9.56 7.46 -17.09
CA LEU A 210 8.30 6.74 -16.95
C LEU A 210 8.20 5.62 -17.99
N PRO A 211 7.66 4.45 -17.61
CA PRO A 211 7.32 3.42 -18.58
C PRO A 211 6.18 3.88 -19.49
N SER A 212 6.19 3.45 -20.76
CA SER A 212 5.15 3.80 -21.73
C SER A 212 3.76 3.32 -21.32
N GLY A 213 2.73 4.12 -21.59
CA GLY A 213 1.33 3.76 -21.35
C GLY A 213 0.85 3.96 -19.90
N TYR A 214 1.68 4.54 -19.04
CA TYR A 214 1.31 4.89 -17.67
C TYR A 214 1.04 6.39 -17.54
N GLN A 215 0.07 6.73 -16.69
CA GLN A 215 -0.25 8.09 -16.29
C GLN A 215 0.22 8.32 -14.85
N VAL A 216 0.81 9.50 -14.59
CA VAL A 216 1.14 9.91 -13.23
C VAL A 216 -0.14 10.27 -12.48
N ARG A 217 -0.45 9.54 -11.41
CA ARG A 217 -1.60 9.82 -10.54
C ARG A 217 -1.21 10.75 -9.39
N ARG A 218 -0.03 10.52 -8.82
CA ARG A 218 0.42 11.26 -7.63
C ARG A 218 1.95 11.28 -7.51
N VAL A 219 2.48 12.39 -7.02
CA VAL A 219 3.90 12.55 -6.65
C VAL A 219 3.95 13.22 -5.27
N TRP A 220 4.66 12.63 -4.30
CA TRP A 220 4.72 13.18 -2.94
C TRP A 220 6.01 12.76 -2.22
N GLY A 221 6.44 13.56 -1.24
CA GLY A 221 7.50 13.14 -0.33
C GLY A 221 6.98 12.25 0.79
N PHE A 222 7.78 11.27 1.21
CA PHE A 222 7.49 10.43 2.38
C PHE A 222 8.67 10.41 3.35
N GLY A 223 8.37 10.25 4.63
CA GLY A 223 9.38 10.18 5.70
C GLY A 223 9.44 8.79 6.33
N GLY A 224 10.45 8.60 7.17
CA GLY A 224 10.68 7.38 7.93
C GLY A 224 11.84 7.56 8.90
N ASP A 225 12.34 6.47 9.46
CA ASP A 225 13.51 6.53 10.34
C ASP A 225 14.74 7.05 9.56
N GLY A 226 15.24 8.23 9.94
CA GLY A 226 16.35 8.90 9.27
C GLY A 226 16.07 9.41 7.84
N ILE A 227 14.82 9.38 7.37
CA ILE A 227 14.43 9.79 6.01
C ILE A 227 13.54 11.03 6.07
N VAL A 228 13.96 12.10 5.40
CA VAL A 228 13.21 13.36 5.34
C VAL A 228 12.30 13.38 4.10
N PRO A 229 11.00 13.70 4.23
CA PRO A 229 10.12 13.83 3.07
C PRO A 229 10.51 15.04 2.22
N VAL A 230 10.70 14.84 0.92
CA VAL A 230 10.90 15.96 0.00
C VAL A 230 9.65 16.84 -0.07
N GLN A 231 9.84 18.15 -0.25
CA GLN A 231 8.75 19.09 -0.44
C GLN A 231 8.58 19.34 -1.93
N VAL A 232 7.59 18.70 -2.54
CA VAL A 232 7.29 18.84 -3.97
C VAL A 232 6.61 20.19 -4.21
N ASP A 233 7.24 21.03 -5.01
CA ASP A 233 6.68 22.31 -5.46
C ASP A 233 5.80 22.11 -6.70
N SER A 234 6.38 21.50 -7.73
CA SER A 234 5.71 21.23 -9.00
C SER A 234 6.27 19.97 -9.65
N HIS A 235 5.48 19.35 -10.54
CA HIS A 235 5.95 18.24 -11.37
C HIS A 235 5.28 18.28 -12.74
N HIS A 236 5.99 17.78 -13.76
CA HIS A 236 5.47 17.64 -15.11
C HIS A 236 6.18 16.51 -15.85
N VAL A 237 5.54 15.97 -16.89
CA VAL A 237 6.15 14.95 -17.76
C VAL A 237 6.62 15.63 -19.05
N THR A 238 7.86 15.40 -19.43
CA THR A 238 8.44 15.92 -20.68
C THR A 238 7.88 15.16 -21.90
N GLY A 239 8.06 15.71 -23.10
CA GLY A 239 7.69 15.02 -24.34
C GLY A 239 8.41 13.68 -24.56
N GLU A 240 9.51 13.44 -23.85
CA GLU A 240 10.32 12.22 -23.89
C GLU A 240 9.90 11.19 -22.82
N GLY A 241 8.85 11.47 -22.04
CA GLY A 241 8.34 10.55 -21.01
C GLY A 241 9.13 10.58 -19.70
N VAL A 242 9.87 11.65 -19.44
CA VAL A 242 10.59 11.85 -18.16
C VAL A 242 9.74 12.71 -17.24
N LEU A 243 9.41 12.21 -16.05
CA LEU A 243 8.82 12.99 -14.97
C LEU A 243 9.90 13.86 -14.32
N VAL A 244 9.71 15.18 -14.37
CA VAL A 244 10.54 16.17 -13.69
C VAL A 244 9.80 16.64 -12.45
N VAL A 245 10.45 16.54 -11.28
CA VAL A 245 9.92 16.94 -9.98
C VAL A 245 10.79 18.07 -9.42
N ASN A 246 10.21 19.26 -9.29
CA ASN A 246 10.86 20.42 -8.69
C ASN A 246 10.57 20.46 -7.18
N LEU A 247 11.59 20.75 -6.39
CA LEU A 247 11.52 20.77 -4.93
C LEU A 247 11.55 22.22 -4.42
N SER A 248 10.70 22.53 -3.45
CA SER A 248 10.69 23.86 -2.82
C SER A 248 11.89 24.09 -1.89
N ASN A 249 12.51 23.00 -1.40
CA ASN A 249 13.70 23.03 -0.56
C ASN A 249 14.80 22.16 -1.16
N ARG A 250 16.06 22.55 -0.90
CA ARG A 250 17.23 21.76 -1.29
C ARG A 250 17.20 20.39 -0.62
N ALA A 251 17.24 19.32 -1.41
CA ALA A 251 17.40 17.95 -0.92
C ALA A 251 18.89 17.62 -0.73
N LEU A 252 19.26 17.23 0.49
CA LEU A 252 20.61 16.77 0.86
C LEU A 252 20.47 15.72 1.98
N GLY A 253 21.31 14.68 1.97
CA GLY A 253 21.18 13.55 2.88
C GLY A 253 20.15 12.52 2.39
N ALA A 254 19.54 11.79 3.33
CA ALA A 254 18.53 10.78 3.03
C ALA A 254 17.13 11.39 2.93
N VAL A 255 16.52 11.35 1.74
CA VAL A 255 15.19 11.91 1.46
C VAL A 255 14.28 10.92 0.73
N GLY A 256 12.98 10.97 0.98
CA GLY A 256 11.99 10.06 0.38
C GLY A 256 11.10 10.74 -0.65
N LEU A 257 10.99 10.15 -1.85
CA LEU A 257 10.09 10.54 -2.94
C LEU A 257 9.27 9.33 -3.39
N ALA A 258 7.95 9.48 -3.44
CA ALA A 258 7.02 8.49 -3.95
C ALA A 258 6.31 8.96 -5.21
N ILE A 259 6.15 8.04 -6.17
CA ILE A 259 5.48 8.26 -7.45
C ILE A 259 4.46 7.13 -7.64
N GLU A 260 3.20 7.52 -7.86
CA GLU A 260 2.11 6.60 -8.19
C GLU A 260 1.73 6.76 -9.65
N LEU A 261 1.75 5.65 -10.38
CA LEU A 261 1.37 5.54 -11.77
C LEU A 261 0.17 4.60 -11.91
N ALA A 262 -0.64 4.82 -12.93
CA ALA A 262 -1.70 3.90 -13.31
C ALA A 262 -1.77 3.69 -14.82
N LYS A 263 -2.21 2.51 -15.21
CA LYS A 263 -2.48 2.12 -16.59
C LYS A 263 -3.80 1.38 -16.63
N ASP A 264 -4.73 1.85 -17.46
CA ASP A 264 -5.98 1.14 -17.70
C ASP A 264 -5.69 -0.16 -18.46
N LEU A 265 -6.34 -1.24 -18.05
CA LEU A 265 -6.30 -2.54 -18.69
C LEU A 265 -7.65 -2.83 -19.33
N ALA A 266 -7.64 -3.21 -20.60
CA ALA A 266 -8.84 -3.58 -21.35
C ALA A 266 -8.73 -5.01 -21.91
N GLU A 267 -8.06 -5.90 -21.17
CA GLU A 267 -7.83 -7.29 -21.58
C GLU A 267 -9.08 -8.15 -21.35
N PRO A 268 -9.73 -8.67 -22.42
CA PRO A 268 -10.97 -9.44 -22.27
C PRO A 268 -10.82 -10.66 -21.36
N ASP A 269 -9.65 -11.32 -21.41
CA ASP A 269 -9.33 -12.51 -20.63
C ASP A 269 -9.08 -12.21 -19.14
N LEU A 270 -8.90 -10.94 -18.76
CA LEU A 270 -8.87 -10.50 -17.36
C LEU A 270 -10.26 -10.09 -16.84
N LEU A 271 -11.11 -9.58 -17.74
CA LEU A 271 -12.48 -9.16 -17.43
C LEU A 271 -13.43 -10.35 -17.26
N GLN A 272 -13.24 -11.41 -18.05
CA GLN A 272 -14.09 -12.60 -18.05
C GLN A 272 -13.26 -13.89 -17.86
N PRO A 273 -13.80 -14.92 -17.18
CA PRO A 273 -13.11 -16.19 -16.97
C PRO A 273 -13.12 -17.06 -18.24
N THR A 274 -12.46 -16.62 -19.30
CA THR A 274 -12.35 -17.32 -20.59
C THR A 274 -11.51 -18.61 -20.48
N GLY A 275 -10.56 -18.63 -19.56
CA GLY A 275 -9.57 -19.69 -19.41
C GLY A 275 -8.30 -19.49 -20.24
N ASN A 276 -8.15 -18.35 -20.92
CA ASN A 276 -6.90 -17.98 -21.59
C ASN A 276 -6.04 -17.09 -20.68
N ASP A 277 -4.74 -17.07 -20.95
CA ASP A 277 -3.80 -16.17 -20.28
C ASP A 277 -3.71 -14.86 -21.06
N ALA A 278 -3.81 -13.72 -20.37
CA ALA A 278 -3.48 -12.40 -20.89
C ALA A 278 -2.01 -12.08 -20.62
N ALA A 279 -1.30 -11.59 -21.63
CA ALA A 279 0.07 -11.11 -21.47
C ALA A 279 0.05 -9.67 -20.92
N VAL A 280 0.55 -9.47 -19.71
CA VAL A 280 0.60 -8.15 -19.06
C VAL A 280 2.05 -7.75 -18.84
N ALA A 281 2.52 -6.76 -19.61
CA ALA A 281 3.82 -6.14 -19.40
C ALA A 281 3.75 -5.15 -18.23
N ILE A 282 4.65 -5.31 -17.26
CA ILE A 282 4.81 -4.41 -16.13
C ILE A 282 5.91 -3.40 -16.45
N GLY A 283 5.55 -2.13 -16.52
CA GLY A 283 6.49 -1.04 -16.72
C GLY A 283 7.35 -0.79 -15.49
N PHE A 284 8.67 -0.66 -15.67
CA PHE A 284 9.60 -0.25 -14.63
C PHE A 284 10.12 1.15 -14.91
N GLY A 285 9.71 2.12 -14.09
CA GLY A 285 10.30 3.46 -14.10
C GLY A 285 11.58 3.51 -13.28
N ARG A 286 12.51 4.39 -13.67
CA ARG A 286 13.77 4.60 -12.96
C ARG A 286 14.28 6.04 -13.16
N PRO A 287 15.13 6.57 -12.27
CA PRO A 287 15.86 7.81 -12.56
C PRO A 287 16.71 7.67 -13.83
N PRO A 288 16.89 8.73 -14.64
CA PRO A 288 17.86 8.74 -15.74
C PRO A 288 19.26 8.36 -15.23
N ALA A 289 20.03 7.61 -16.03
CA ALA A 289 21.30 7.03 -15.60
C ALA A 289 22.34 8.10 -15.25
N GLU A 290 22.30 9.24 -15.94
CA GLU A 290 23.13 10.42 -15.70
C GLU A 290 22.79 11.15 -14.38
N SER A 291 21.62 10.89 -13.79
CA SER A 291 21.16 11.56 -12.57
C SER A 291 21.50 10.82 -11.28
N VAL A 292 21.98 9.57 -11.39
CA VAL A 292 22.24 8.67 -10.25
C VAL A 292 23.51 7.85 -10.44
N GLU A 293 24.31 7.70 -9.38
CA GLU A 293 25.48 6.82 -9.39
C GLU A 293 25.09 5.35 -9.20
N ARG A 294 24.00 5.09 -8.46
CA ARG A 294 23.48 3.74 -8.23
C ARG A 294 21.97 3.74 -8.09
N PHE A 295 21.33 2.76 -8.72
CA PHE A 295 19.90 2.49 -8.62
C PHE A 295 19.67 0.99 -8.39
N GLY A 296 18.72 0.67 -7.51
CA GLY A 296 18.31 -0.71 -7.28
C GLY A 296 17.21 -0.81 -6.25
N GLY A 297 16.72 -2.02 -6.00
CA GLY A 297 15.57 -2.15 -5.12
C GLY A 297 14.93 -3.50 -4.99
N ARG A 298 13.67 -3.45 -4.56
CA ARG A 298 12.76 -4.59 -4.46
C ARG A 298 11.46 -4.27 -5.18
N PHE A 299 10.89 -5.29 -5.79
CA PHE A 299 9.59 -5.22 -6.43
C PHE A 299 8.64 -6.24 -5.81
N ILE A 300 7.38 -5.85 -5.58
CA ILE A 300 6.32 -6.73 -5.10
C ILE A 300 5.11 -6.59 -6.03
N LEU A 301 4.60 -7.72 -6.52
CA LEU A 301 3.32 -7.77 -7.24
C LEU A 301 2.22 -8.24 -6.30
N TYR A 302 1.11 -7.51 -6.30
CA TYR A 302 -0.14 -7.86 -5.64
C TYR A 302 -1.20 -8.17 -6.70
N ALA A 303 -1.98 -9.22 -6.44
CA ALA A 303 -3.13 -9.56 -7.26
C ALA A 303 -4.26 -10.14 -6.39
N PRO A 304 -5.53 -9.89 -6.75
CA PRO A 304 -6.68 -10.51 -6.09
C PRO A 304 -6.72 -12.03 -6.34
N GLU A 305 -7.40 -12.78 -5.47
CA GLU A 305 -7.46 -14.26 -5.58
C GLU A 305 -8.11 -14.78 -6.86
N ASN A 306 -8.87 -13.92 -7.54
CA ASN A 306 -9.57 -14.19 -8.78
C ASN A 306 -8.67 -14.13 -10.02
N LEU A 307 -7.45 -13.61 -9.87
CA LEU A 307 -6.40 -13.66 -10.89
C LEU A 307 -5.36 -14.70 -10.48
N ARG A 308 -5.04 -15.60 -11.40
CA ARG A 308 -3.84 -16.42 -11.33
C ARG A 308 -2.77 -15.71 -12.14
N VAL A 309 -1.61 -15.48 -11.55
CA VAL A 309 -0.53 -14.73 -12.20
C VAL A 309 0.76 -15.52 -12.11
N ASN A 310 1.41 -15.70 -13.25
CA ASN A 310 2.72 -16.32 -13.36
C ASN A 310 3.64 -15.41 -14.18
N PRO A 311 4.93 -15.29 -13.83
CA PRO A 311 5.88 -14.57 -14.67
C PRO A 311 6.16 -15.37 -15.96
N SER A 312 6.07 -14.72 -17.11
CA SER A 312 6.50 -15.28 -18.41
C SER A 312 7.90 -14.82 -18.80
N ARG A 313 8.32 -13.62 -18.35
CA ARG A 313 9.66 -13.05 -18.58
C ARG A 313 10.08 -12.20 -17.38
N THR A 314 11.36 -12.27 -16.99
CA THR A 314 11.89 -11.61 -15.78
C THR A 314 13.33 -11.11 -15.96
N ASP A 315 13.63 -10.45 -17.08
CA ASP A 315 14.99 -9.99 -17.35
C ASP A 315 15.36 -8.85 -16.38
N GLY A 316 16.60 -8.84 -15.88
CA GLY A 316 17.06 -7.89 -14.87
C GLY A 316 16.49 -8.10 -13.47
N LEU A 317 15.71 -9.17 -13.24
CA LEU A 317 15.06 -9.48 -11.96
C LEU A 317 15.61 -10.75 -11.34
N ARG A 318 15.83 -10.71 -10.03
CA ARG A 318 16.16 -11.89 -9.23
C ARG A 318 15.04 -12.20 -8.24
N PRO A 319 14.44 -13.41 -8.25
CA PRO A 319 13.40 -13.79 -7.30
C PRO A 319 13.87 -13.70 -5.84
N VAL A 320 13.00 -13.20 -4.97
CA VAL A 320 13.21 -13.12 -3.52
C VAL A 320 11.92 -13.50 -2.78
N SER A 321 12.00 -13.66 -1.45
CA SER A 321 10.78 -13.86 -0.66
C SER A 321 10.00 -12.55 -0.49
N VAL A 322 8.67 -12.62 -0.40
CA VAL A 322 7.82 -11.46 -0.11
C VAL A 322 8.21 -10.81 1.23
N GLN A 323 8.59 -11.61 2.23
CA GLN A 323 8.99 -11.09 3.54
C GLN A 323 10.30 -10.29 3.48
N GLU A 324 11.27 -10.75 2.69
CA GLU A 324 12.51 -10.02 2.43
C GLU A 324 12.21 -8.69 1.72
N ALA A 325 11.38 -8.72 0.67
CA ALA A 325 11.03 -7.52 -0.08
C ALA A 325 10.30 -6.48 0.77
N LYS A 326 9.36 -6.90 1.64
CA LYS A 326 8.63 -6.00 2.55
C LYS A 326 9.50 -5.34 3.61
N THR A 327 10.56 -6.02 4.04
CA THR A 327 11.49 -5.50 5.07
C THR A 327 12.56 -4.58 4.46
N TYR A 328 12.69 -4.51 3.12
CA TYR A 328 13.76 -3.78 2.43
C TYR A 328 13.79 -2.29 2.77
N LEU A 329 12.62 -1.66 2.81
CA LEU A 329 12.42 -0.28 3.26
C LEU A 329 11.52 -0.29 4.50
N ALA A 330 12.02 -0.90 5.59
CA ALA A 330 11.30 -1.01 6.85
C ALA A 330 10.77 0.35 7.33
N GLY A 331 9.49 0.41 7.68
CA GLY A 331 8.83 1.63 8.20
C GLY A 331 8.12 2.52 7.17
N ILE A 332 8.13 2.14 5.88
CA ILE A 332 7.60 2.97 4.78
C ILE A 332 6.27 2.42 4.18
N SER A 333 5.84 1.21 4.57
CA SER A 333 4.66 0.55 4.01
C SER A 333 3.40 0.79 4.86
N SER A 334 2.39 1.44 4.27
CA SER A 334 0.99 1.28 4.69
C SER A 334 0.55 -0.15 4.39
N ALA A 335 -0.32 -0.76 5.21
CA ALA A 335 -0.86 -2.09 4.95
C ALA A 335 -1.43 -2.16 3.51
N PRO A 336 -0.77 -2.88 2.58
CA PRO A 336 -1.16 -2.84 1.19
C PRO A 336 -2.50 -3.56 0.99
N GLU A 337 -3.34 -3.02 0.10
CA GLU A 337 -4.52 -3.73 -0.40
C GLU A 337 -4.09 -4.86 -1.32
N GLY A 338 -4.58 -6.07 -1.07
CA GLY A 338 -4.34 -7.23 -1.94
C GLY A 338 -3.30 -8.24 -1.44
N ARG A 339 -3.28 -9.40 -2.09
CA ARG A 339 -2.40 -10.52 -1.73
C ARG A 339 -1.09 -10.44 -2.54
N PRO A 340 0.09 -10.44 -1.89
CA PRO A 340 1.35 -10.48 -2.61
C PRO A 340 1.50 -11.84 -3.30
N VAL A 341 1.84 -11.84 -4.59
CA VAL A 341 1.97 -13.04 -5.42
C VAL A 341 3.39 -13.28 -5.91
N LEU A 342 4.16 -12.23 -6.22
CA LEU A 342 5.55 -12.32 -6.67
C LEU A 342 6.40 -11.26 -5.98
N ALA A 343 7.69 -11.54 -5.78
CA ALA A 343 8.66 -10.59 -5.28
C ALA A 343 10.01 -10.78 -5.97
N PHE A 344 10.64 -9.66 -6.32
CA PHE A 344 11.94 -9.63 -6.99
C PHE A 344 12.87 -8.59 -6.37
N SER A 345 14.16 -8.76 -6.61
CA SER A 345 15.20 -7.76 -6.44
C SER A 345 15.70 -7.31 -7.81
N PHE A 346 16.09 -6.05 -7.93
CA PHE A 346 16.62 -5.47 -9.17
C PHE A 346 17.76 -4.50 -8.88
N THR A 347 18.57 -4.25 -9.90
CA THR A 347 19.74 -3.36 -9.88
C THR A 347 19.61 -2.33 -11.01
N GLU A 348 20.73 -1.82 -11.50
CA GLU A 348 20.79 -0.79 -12.54
C GLU A 348 20.44 -1.28 -13.96
N ASP A 349 20.47 -2.60 -14.17
CA ASP A 349 20.14 -3.22 -15.46
C ASP A 349 18.68 -2.91 -15.87
N PRO A 350 18.41 -2.76 -17.18
CA PRO A 350 17.04 -2.67 -17.68
C PRO A 350 16.21 -3.88 -17.22
N VAL A 351 15.01 -3.59 -16.71
CA VAL A 351 14.08 -4.60 -16.22
C VAL A 351 12.98 -4.83 -17.25
N GLU A 352 12.74 -6.09 -17.60
CA GLU A 352 11.58 -6.51 -18.38
C GLU A 352 10.81 -7.59 -17.64
N LEU A 353 9.59 -7.25 -17.19
CA LEU A 353 8.68 -8.15 -16.52
C LEU A 353 7.41 -8.31 -17.35
N GLU A 354 7.17 -9.52 -17.84
CA GLU A 354 5.91 -9.91 -18.46
C GLU A 354 5.24 -10.99 -17.60
N LEU A 355 3.93 -10.88 -17.50
CA LEU A 355 3.09 -11.79 -16.74
C LEU A 355 2.12 -12.50 -17.67
N ALA A 356 1.94 -13.80 -17.45
CA ALA A 356 0.77 -14.54 -17.88
C ALA A 356 -0.28 -14.46 -16.75
N ALA A 357 -1.30 -13.62 -16.95
CA ALA A 357 -2.36 -13.40 -15.99
C ALA A 357 -3.68 -14.01 -16.51
N GLN A 358 -4.34 -14.83 -15.70
CA GLN A 358 -5.54 -15.56 -16.07
C GLN A 358 -6.67 -15.27 -15.09
N ARG A 359 -7.84 -14.90 -15.60
CA ARG A 359 -9.05 -14.84 -14.78
C ARG A 359 -9.50 -16.26 -14.42
N ARG A 360 -9.46 -16.57 -13.13
CA ARG A 360 -9.83 -17.91 -12.63
C ARG A 360 -11.32 -18.16 -12.80
N LYS A 361 -11.67 -19.35 -13.28
CA LYS A 361 -13.06 -19.82 -13.32
C LYS A 361 -13.66 -19.82 -11.91
N PRO A 362 -14.98 -19.56 -11.79
CA PRO A 362 -15.67 -19.69 -10.52
C PRO A 362 -15.46 -21.09 -9.95
N TYR A 363 -15.31 -21.19 -8.64
CA TYR A 363 -15.37 -22.47 -7.93
C TYR A 363 -16.54 -22.44 -6.95
N THR A 364 -17.58 -23.19 -7.26
CA THR A 364 -18.87 -23.13 -6.59
C THR A 364 -19.11 -24.38 -5.76
N THR A 365 -19.28 -24.20 -4.45
CA THR A 365 -19.69 -25.26 -3.52
C THR A 365 -21.11 -25.00 -3.03
N VAL A 366 -21.97 -26.03 -3.07
CA VAL A 366 -23.32 -25.97 -2.47
C VAL A 366 -23.46 -27.04 -1.41
N ARG A 367 -23.62 -26.61 -0.15
CA ARG A 367 -24.02 -27.51 0.94
C ARG A 367 -25.52 -27.39 1.14
N GLN A 368 -26.20 -28.51 1.34
CA GLN A 368 -27.66 -28.55 1.48
C GLN A 368 -28.04 -28.98 2.89
N MET A 369 -28.97 -28.29 3.53
CA MET A 369 -29.60 -28.74 4.77
C MET A 369 -31.11 -28.84 4.54
N LEU A 370 -31.64 -30.06 4.50
CA LEU A 370 -33.07 -30.31 4.35
C LEU A 370 -33.67 -30.69 5.69
N VAL A 371 -34.49 -29.83 6.26
CA VAL A 371 -35.23 -30.10 7.50
C VAL A 371 -36.68 -30.40 7.15
N SER A 372 -37.10 -31.65 7.35
CA SER A 372 -38.48 -32.10 7.13
C SER A 372 -39.16 -32.33 8.48
N ARG A 373 -40.12 -31.46 8.83
CA ARG A 373 -40.95 -31.60 10.03
C ARG A 373 -42.27 -32.27 9.67
N ILE A 374 -42.42 -33.50 10.14
CA ILE A 374 -43.55 -34.37 9.83
C ILE A 374 -44.61 -34.17 10.91
N GLU A 375 -45.76 -33.66 10.51
CA GLU A 375 -46.93 -33.38 11.33
C GLU A 375 -48.14 -34.18 10.83
N SER A 376 -49.25 -34.13 11.55
CA SER A 376 -50.48 -34.78 11.12
C SER A 376 -51.06 -34.07 9.89
N GLY A 377 -50.92 -34.69 8.71
CA GLY A 377 -51.51 -34.20 7.46
C GLY A 377 -50.60 -33.34 6.59
N VAL A 378 -49.41 -32.97 7.07
CA VAL A 378 -48.46 -32.14 6.31
C VAL A 378 -47.02 -32.45 6.71
N VAL A 379 -46.10 -32.34 5.75
CA VAL A 379 -44.67 -32.25 5.99
C VAL A 379 -44.21 -30.84 5.64
N LYS A 380 -43.80 -30.08 6.65
CA LYS A 380 -43.20 -28.75 6.45
C LYS A 380 -41.72 -28.93 6.18
N VAL A 381 -41.26 -28.50 5.02
CA VAL A 381 -39.86 -28.65 4.64
C VAL A 381 -39.21 -27.29 4.46
N ARG A 382 -38.04 -27.14 5.07
CA ARG A 382 -37.09 -26.06 4.81
C ARG A 382 -35.83 -26.63 4.21
N ALA A 383 -35.42 -26.11 3.06
CA ALA A 383 -34.14 -26.43 2.43
C ALA A 383 -33.24 -25.19 2.42
N ASP A 384 -32.14 -25.24 3.17
CA ASP A 384 -31.11 -24.21 3.17
C ASP A 384 -29.96 -24.65 2.24
N LEU A 385 -29.72 -23.89 1.18
CA LEU A 385 -28.60 -24.07 0.26
C LEU A 385 -27.50 -23.08 0.63
N PHE A 386 -26.47 -23.55 1.31
CA PHE A 386 -25.27 -22.77 1.63
C PHE A 386 -24.33 -22.76 0.41
N LEU A 387 -24.47 -21.71 -0.39
CA LEU A 387 -23.66 -21.44 -1.57
C LEU A 387 -22.36 -20.74 -1.15
N LYS A 388 -21.22 -21.26 -1.61
CA LYS A 388 -19.90 -20.63 -1.51
C LYS A 388 -19.27 -20.53 -2.89
N VAL A 389 -19.14 -19.32 -3.41
CA VAL A 389 -18.53 -19.04 -4.71
C VAL A 389 -17.18 -18.37 -4.52
N GLN A 390 -16.13 -18.98 -5.05
CA GLN A 390 -14.76 -18.47 -4.96
C GLN A 390 -14.24 -18.06 -6.34
N TYR A 391 -13.23 -17.19 -6.31
CA TYR A 391 -12.53 -16.66 -7.48
C TYR A 391 -13.40 -15.73 -8.34
N SER A 392 -14.31 -16.24 -9.16
CA SER A 392 -15.17 -15.40 -10.01
C SER A 392 -16.63 -15.54 -9.62
N GLY A 393 -17.41 -14.47 -9.79
CA GLY A 393 -18.84 -14.49 -9.52
C GLY A 393 -19.61 -15.38 -10.51
N VAL A 394 -20.76 -15.88 -10.08
CA VAL A 394 -21.71 -16.59 -10.96
C VAL A 394 -23.05 -15.89 -10.96
N LYS A 395 -23.60 -15.65 -12.15
CA LYS A 395 -24.90 -14.94 -12.31
C LYS A 395 -26.09 -15.73 -11.77
N ALA A 396 -26.00 -17.05 -11.80
CA ALA A 396 -27.06 -17.93 -11.39
C ALA A 396 -26.54 -19.31 -11.02
N VAL A 397 -27.32 -20.04 -10.23
CA VAL A 397 -27.12 -21.47 -9.95
C VAL A 397 -28.39 -22.21 -10.37
N ARG A 398 -28.22 -23.34 -11.05
CA ARG A 398 -29.34 -24.21 -11.42
C ARG A 398 -29.63 -25.19 -10.28
N LEU A 399 -30.90 -25.34 -9.94
CA LEU A 399 -31.40 -26.33 -8.99
C LEU A 399 -32.44 -27.20 -9.70
N ASP A 400 -32.16 -28.49 -9.88
CA ASP A 400 -33.18 -29.44 -10.32
C ASP A 400 -33.96 -29.93 -9.10
N LEU A 401 -35.29 -29.92 -9.19
CA LEU A 401 -36.20 -30.35 -8.14
C LEU A 401 -37.43 -31.02 -8.75
N PRO A 402 -38.14 -31.91 -8.03
CA PRO A 402 -39.33 -32.58 -8.56
C PRO A 402 -40.41 -31.56 -8.94
N ALA A 403 -41.13 -31.82 -10.04
CA ALA A 403 -42.17 -30.93 -10.55
C ALA A 403 -43.28 -30.64 -9.51
N GLU A 404 -43.62 -31.64 -8.68
CA GLU A 404 -44.57 -31.47 -7.57
C GLU A 404 -44.06 -30.47 -6.53
N VAL A 405 -42.79 -30.56 -6.15
CA VAL A 405 -42.15 -29.66 -5.18
C VAL A 405 -42.07 -28.25 -5.74
N ALA A 406 -41.77 -28.08 -7.03
CA ALA A 406 -41.75 -26.78 -7.67
C ALA A 406 -43.13 -26.08 -7.63
N GLY A 407 -44.23 -26.82 -7.61
CA GLY A 407 -45.58 -26.28 -7.43
C GLY A 407 -45.84 -25.73 -6.02
N TRP A 408 -45.14 -26.24 -5.00
CA TRP A 408 -45.32 -25.84 -3.60
C TRP A 408 -44.25 -24.88 -3.09
N ALA A 409 -43.02 -25.03 -3.58
CA ALA A 409 -41.84 -24.35 -3.05
C ALA A 409 -41.81 -22.85 -3.31
N ARG A 410 -41.32 -22.13 -2.31
CA ARG A 410 -41.08 -20.69 -2.35
C ARG A 410 -39.66 -20.41 -1.94
N VAL A 411 -38.96 -19.60 -2.73
CA VAL A 411 -37.68 -19.01 -2.32
C VAL A 411 -37.99 -17.88 -1.35
N THR A 412 -37.49 -17.98 -0.12
CA THR A 412 -37.75 -17.02 0.95
C THR A 412 -36.58 -16.06 1.20
N THR A 413 -35.41 -16.35 0.63
CA THR A 413 -34.24 -15.45 0.72
C THR A 413 -34.51 -14.11 0.01
N PRO A 414 -34.39 -12.97 0.71
CA PRO A 414 -34.52 -11.65 0.09
C PRO A 414 -33.53 -11.43 -1.05
N GLY A 415 -33.97 -10.81 -2.14
CA GLY A 415 -33.13 -10.50 -3.31
C GLY A 415 -32.81 -11.71 -4.21
N VAL A 416 -33.24 -12.93 -3.85
CA VAL A 416 -33.09 -14.11 -4.70
C VAL A 416 -34.42 -14.45 -5.35
N ARG A 417 -34.41 -14.57 -6.68
CA ARG A 417 -35.54 -15.00 -7.49
C ARG A 417 -35.21 -16.29 -8.23
N HIS A 418 -36.24 -17.02 -8.63
CA HIS A 418 -36.09 -18.17 -9.52
C HIS A 418 -36.88 -17.96 -10.82
N VAL A 419 -36.41 -18.59 -11.89
CA VAL A 419 -37.18 -18.79 -13.13
C VAL A 419 -36.99 -20.25 -13.55
N GLU A 420 -38.05 -20.85 -14.09
CA GLU A 420 -37.96 -22.19 -14.66
C GLU A 420 -37.22 -22.15 -16.01
N GLU A 421 -36.28 -23.06 -16.22
CA GLU A 421 -35.52 -23.16 -17.47
C GLU A 421 -36.20 -24.08 -18.50
N GLY A 422 -35.95 -23.81 -19.78
CA GLY A 422 -36.47 -24.61 -20.90
C GLY A 422 -35.79 -25.97 -21.09
N ALA A 423 -36.13 -26.65 -22.18
CA ALA A 423 -35.78 -28.07 -22.40
C ALA A 423 -34.31 -28.34 -22.78
N ASP A 424 -33.58 -27.36 -23.32
CA ASP A 424 -32.21 -27.55 -23.86
C ASP A 424 -31.12 -27.35 -22.77
N LEU A 425 -31.12 -28.22 -21.77
CA LEU A 425 -30.24 -28.13 -20.60
C LEU A 425 -29.07 -29.11 -20.68
N VAL A 426 -27.90 -28.69 -20.18
CA VAL A 426 -26.71 -29.54 -20.04
C VAL A 426 -26.24 -29.51 -18.59
N PRO A 427 -26.23 -30.64 -17.85
CA PRO A 427 -26.79 -31.94 -18.24
C PRO A 427 -28.33 -31.91 -18.38
N PRO A 428 -28.95 -32.84 -19.12
CA PRO A 428 -30.40 -32.88 -19.29
C PRO A 428 -31.12 -33.15 -17.96
N LEU A 429 -32.39 -32.75 -17.89
CA LEU A 429 -33.25 -33.02 -16.72
C LEU A 429 -33.56 -34.52 -16.60
N GLU A 430 -33.60 -35.00 -15.35
CA GLU A 430 -34.13 -36.33 -15.04
C GLU A 430 -35.66 -36.34 -15.19
N PRO A 431 -36.28 -37.49 -15.55
CA PRO A 431 -37.73 -37.57 -15.69
C PRO A 431 -38.47 -37.11 -14.42
N GLY A 432 -39.44 -36.19 -14.58
CA GLY A 432 -40.24 -35.65 -13.47
C GLY A 432 -39.59 -34.49 -12.70
N MET A 433 -38.39 -34.06 -13.08
CA MET A 433 -37.74 -32.87 -12.52
C MET A 433 -38.03 -31.62 -13.37
N VAL A 434 -37.99 -30.46 -12.73
CA VAL A 434 -37.91 -29.14 -13.37
C VAL A 434 -36.61 -28.45 -12.95
N ALA A 435 -36.09 -27.56 -13.79
CA ALA A 435 -34.88 -26.80 -13.52
C ALA A 435 -35.23 -25.38 -13.10
N TRP A 436 -34.84 -24.97 -11.90
CA TRP A 436 -34.89 -23.59 -11.46
C TRP A 436 -33.54 -22.92 -11.63
N ARG A 437 -33.50 -21.81 -12.37
CA ARG A 437 -32.37 -20.88 -12.37
C ARG A 437 -32.56 -19.87 -11.23
N LEU A 438 -31.77 -20.02 -10.17
CA LEU A 438 -31.73 -19.12 -9.01
C LEU A 438 -30.80 -17.94 -9.30
N MET A 439 -31.27 -16.70 -9.12
CA MET A 439 -30.56 -15.47 -9.44
C MET A 439 -30.68 -14.45 -8.31
N GLY A 440 -29.56 -13.82 -7.94
CA GLY A 440 -29.54 -12.68 -7.03
C GLY A 440 -29.73 -11.34 -7.74
N GLU A 441 -29.68 -10.25 -6.98
CA GLU A 441 -29.60 -8.88 -7.51
C GLU A 441 -28.25 -8.59 -8.16
N SER A 442 -27.19 -9.19 -7.62
CA SER A 442 -25.83 -9.22 -8.15
C SER A 442 -25.37 -10.66 -8.40
N GLU A 443 -24.21 -10.81 -9.04
CA GLU A 443 -23.58 -12.13 -9.16
C GLU A 443 -23.24 -12.69 -7.77
N PHE A 444 -23.45 -13.99 -7.58
CA PHE A 444 -23.07 -14.67 -6.36
C PHE A 444 -21.54 -14.74 -6.27
N LEU A 445 -20.96 -14.15 -5.23
CA LEU A 445 -19.55 -14.22 -4.86
C LEU A 445 -19.43 -14.27 -3.33
N GLY A 446 -18.60 -15.18 -2.81
CA GLY A 446 -18.51 -15.42 -1.38
C GLY A 446 -19.60 -16.37 -0.87
N ASP A 447 -19.98 -16.21 0.40
CA ASP A 447 -20.95 -17.07 1.08
C ASP A 447 -22.38 -16.47 0.93
N THR A 448 -23.36 -17.30 0.58
CA THR A 448 -24.77 -16.91 0.44
C THR A 448 -25.67 -18.08 0.85
N ILE A 449 -26.79 -17.83 1.53
CA ILE A 449 -27.76 -18.86 1.90
C ILE A 449 -29.04 -18.64 1.10
N ILE A 450 -29.38 -19.61 0.24
CA ILE A 450 -30.64 -19.62 -0.49
C ILE A 450 -31.60 -20.58 0.23
N GLN A 451 -32.70 -20.04 0.74
CA GLN A 451 -33.70 -20.77 1.52
C GLN A 451 -34.93 -21.02 0.67
N LEU A 452 -35.37 -22.27 0.69
CA LEU A 452 -36.62 -22.72 0.08
C LEU A 452 -37.51 -23.30 1.16
N GLU A 453 -38.79 -22.97 1.12
CA GLU A 453 -39.80 -23.51 2.04
C GLU A 453 -41.02 -24.01 1.27
N TRP A 454 -41.55 -25.16 1.70
CA TRP A 454 -42.81 -25.69 1.19
C TRP A 454 -43.53 -26.56 2.21
N GLU A 455 -44.81 -26.77 1.96
CA GLU A 455 -45.66 -27.71 2.68
C GLU A 455 -46.06 -28.82 1.72
N GLN A 456 -45.62 -30.05 2.00
CA GLN A 456 -46.00 -31.25 1.26
C GLN A 456 -47.21 -31.90 1.95
N PRO A 457 -48.36 -32.05 1.27
CA PRO A 457 -49.51 -32.75 1.85
C PRO A 457 -49.16 -34.19 2.25
N LEU A 458 -49.68 -34.63 3.40
CA LEU A 458 -49.52 -36.00 3.89
C LEU A 458 -50.91 -36.62 4.14
N ASP A 459 -51.62 -36.85 3.05
CA ASP A 459 -52.99 -37.36 3.08
C ASP A 459 -53.08 -38.82 3.56
N GLY A 460 -54.18 -39.16 4.22
CA GLY A 460 -54.47 -40.53 4.65
C GLY A 460 -53.78 -40.99 5.94
N LEU A 461 -53.09 -40.10 6.65
CA LEU A 461 -52.45 -40.39 7.95
C LEU A 461 -53.46 -40.35 9.12
N ASP A 462 -54.42 -41.27 9.12
CA ASP A 462 -55.34 -41.49 10.24
C ASP A 462 -54.67 -42.26 11.40
N LEU A 463 -55.31 -42.27 12.57
CA LEU A 463 -54.85 -43.05 13.73
C LEU A 463 -54.65 -44.54 13.37
N GLY A 464 -53.47 -45.07 13.67
CA GLY A 464 -53.05 -46.44 13.42
C GLY A 464 -52.73 -46.78 11.96
N LYS A 465 -52.87 -45.82 11.02
CA LYS A 465 -52.54 -46.04 9.61
C LYS A 465 -51.11 -45.60 9.30
N SER A 466 -50.54 -46.23 8.28
CA SER A 466 -49.22 -45.93 7.74
C SER A 466 -49.33 -45.38 6.32
N VAL A 467 -48.54 -44.34 6.03
CA VAL A 467 -48.47 -43.69 4.71
C VAL A 467 -47.01 -43.68 4.24
N ALA A 468 -46.79 -43.94 2.95
CA ALA A 468 -45.47 -43.82 2.35
C ALA A 468 -45.13 -42.34 2.14
N LEU A 469 -43.96 -41.92 2.60
CA LEU A 469 -43.43 -40.58 2.42
C LEU A 469 -42.09 -40.66 1.69
N LYS A 470 -41.94 -39.88 0.63
CA LYS A 470 -40.66 -39.67 -0.05
C LYS A 470 -40.18 -38.26 0.25
N ILE A 471 -38.98 -38.14 0.82
CA ILE A 471 -38.31 -36.85 0.96
C ILE A 471 -37.76 -36.45 -0.41
N PRO A 472 -38.09 -35.25 -0.93
CA PRO A 472 -37.68 -34.87 -2.27
C PRO A 472 -36.18 -34.57 -2.33
N ARG A 473 -35.57 -34.99 -3.44
CA ARG A 473 -34.16 -34.76 -3.74
C ARG A 473 -33.99 -33.45 -4.50
N LEU A 474 -33.14 -32.57 -4.00
CA LEU A 474 -32.73 -31.34 -4.67
C LEU A 474 -31.33 -31.52 -5.25
N ILE A 475 -31.14 -31.16 -6.52
CA ILE A 475 -29.89 -31.40 -7.25
C ILE A 475 -29.33 -30.08 -7.79
N PRO A 476 -28.38 -29.45 -7.07
CA PRO A 476 -27.62 -28.32 -7.61
C PRO A 476 -26.82 -28.74 -8.85
N ARG A 477 -26.92 -27.98 -9.94
CA ARG A 477 -26.19 -28.19 -11.21
C ARG A 477 -25.29 -27.00 -11.52
N GLY A 478 -24.24 -27.25 -12.29
CA GLY A 478 -23.23 -26.23 -12.61
C GLY A 478 -22.38 -25.83 -11.40
N VAL A 479 -22.20 -26.74 -10.46
CA VAL A 479 -21.41 -26.55 -9.23
C VAL A 479 -20.23 -27.52 -9.22
N ASP A 480 -19.10 -27.12 -8.63
CA ASP A 480 -17.88 -27.92 -8.55
C ASP A 480 -17.94 -28.96 -7.43
N ARG A 481 -18.64 -28.63 -6.33
CA ARG A 481 -18.82 -29.55 -5.20
C ARG A 481 -20.21 -29.41 -4.59
N THR A 482 -20.85 -30.53 -4.29
CA THR A 482 -22.09 -30.54 -3.50
C THR A 482 -22.13 -31.71 -2.53
N TRP A 483 -22.77 -31.49 -1.40
CA TRP A 483 -23.10 -32.49 -0.39
C TRP A 483 -24.19 -31.90 0.52
N GLY A 484 -24.78 -32.70 1.39
CA GLY A 484 -25.77 -32.16 2.32
C GLY A 484 -26.13 -33.07 3.46
N GLN A 485 -27.01 -32.55 4.31
CA GLN A 485 -27.60 -33.26 5.43
C GLN A 485 -29.12 -33.16 5.36
N ILE A 486 -29.78 -34.21 5.84
CA ILE A 486 -31.23 -34.32 5.93
C ILE A 486 -31.56 -34.53 7.40
N VAL A 487 -32.50 -33.76 7.94
CA VAL A 487 -33.00 -33.90 9.30
C VAL A 487 -34.49 -34.13 9.26
N LEU A 488 -34.93 -35.25 9.85
CA LEU A 488 -36.34 -35.58 9.99
C LEU A 488 -36.76 -35.26 11.43
N ALA A 489 -37.60 -34.24 11.58
CA ALA A 489 -38.28 -33.96 12.83
C ALA A 489 -39.70 -34.54 12.78
N LYS A 490 -40.21 -35.04 13.90
CA LYS A 490 -41.54 -35.65 13.96
C LYS A 490 -42.31 -35.19 15.18
N ALA A 491 -43.63 -35.07 15.06
CA ALA A 491 -44.49 -34.97 16.23
C ALA A 491 -44.37 -36.22 17.11
N GLU A 492 -44.65 -36.08 18.41
CA GLU A 492 -44.55 -37.19 19.39
C GLU A 492 -45.42 -38.39 19.02
N THR A 493 -46.58 -38.13 18.43
CA THR A 493 -47.57 -39.13 17.96
C THR A 493 -47.22 -39.81 16.65
N ILE A 494 -46.08 -39.47 16.03
CA ILE A 494 -45.68 -40.01 14.74
C ILE A 494 -44.50 -40.95 14.93
N ASP A 495 -44.53 -42.10 14.26
CA ASP A 495 -43.41 -43.02 14.14
C ASP A 495 -42.86 -43.03 12.71
N LEU A 496 -41.54 -43.19 12.59
CA LEU A 496 -40.83 -43.20 11.32
C LEU A 496 -40.12 -44.54 11.14
N GLN A 497 -40.36 -45.18 10.01
CA GLN A 497 -39.70 -46.42 9.62
C GLN A 497 -39.09 -46.25 8.22
N ALA A 498 -37.90 -46.80 8.02
CA ALA A 498 -37.29 -46.83 6.70
C ALA A 498 -38.03 -47.85 5.83
N ALA A 499 -38.43 -47.45 4.63
CA ALA A 499 -38.95 -48.38 3.64
C ALA A 499 -37.79 -49.05 2.87
N ALA A 500 -38.11 -50.08 2.08
CA ALA A 500 -37.14 -50.67 1.15
C ALA A 500 -36.70 -49.63 0.10
N GLY A 501 -35.41 -49.64 -0.25
CA GLY A 501 -34.84 -48.75 -1.27
C GLY A 501 -34.00 -47.58 -0.74
N LEU A 502 -33.82 -47.45 0.58
CA LEU A 502 -32.90 -46.46 1.15
C LEU A 502 -31.47 -46.66 0.61
N SER A 503 -30.88 -45.61 0.05
CA SER A 503 -29.54 -45.66 -0.57
C SER A 503 -28.85 -44.30 -0.53
N GLY A 504 -27.51 -44.29 -0.57
CA GLY A 504 -26.71 -43.05 -0.70
C GLY A 504 -26.63 -42.17 0.55
N LEU A 505 -27.11 -42.64 1.71
CA LEU A 505 -27.20 -41.89 2.96
C LEU A 505 -26.35 -42.51 4.06
N GLN A 506 -25.65 -41.67 4.82
CA GLN A 506 -24.93 -42.04 6.04
C GLN A 506 -25.68 -41.50 7.26
N PRO A 507 -26.16 -42.35 8.20
CA PRO A 507 -26.78 -41.89 9.43
C PRO A 507 -25.81 -41.10 10.29
N ILE A 508 -26.30 -40.01 10.91
CA ILE A 508 -25.54 -39.13 11.82
C ILE A 508 -26.36 -38.79 13.07
N ASP A 509 -25.72 -38.35 14.15
CA ASP A 509 -26.40 -37.92 15.37
C ASP A 509 -26.94 -36.47 15.23
N PRO A 510 -28.27 -36.25 15.21
CA PRO A 510 -28.84 -34.91 15.08
C PRO A 510 -28.51 -33.95 16.24
N ALA A 511 -28.02 -34.46 17.39
CA ALA A 511 -27.63 -33.61 18.51
C ALA A 511 -26.19 -33.07 18.40
N HIS A 512 -25.32 -33.71 17.62
CA HIS A 512 -23.88 -33.43 17.63
C HIS A 512 -23.26 -33.24 16.24
N ASP A 513 -23.81 -33.87 15.20
CA ASP A 513 -23.16 -33.99 13.88
C ASP A 513 -23.77 -33.08 12.80
N LEU A 514 -24.73 -32.23 13.16
CA LEU A 514 -25.33 -31.29 12.22
C LEU A 514 -24.34 -30.19 11.81
N MET A 515 -24.53 -29.62 10.62
CA MET A 515 -23.75 -28.49 10.14
C MET A 515 -23.68 -27.36 11.18
N GLU A 516 -22.53 -26.69 11.24
CA GLU A 516 -22.29 -25.59 12.17
C GLU A 516 -23.40 -24.54 12.12
N GLY A 517 -23.91 -24.17 13.29
CA GLY A 517 -25.00 -23.20 13.45
C GLY A 517 -26.41 -23.75 13.24
N VAL A 518 -26.56 -25.04 12.89
CA VAL A 518 -27.87 -25.67 12.72
C VAL A 518 -28.27 -26.44 13.98
N SER A 519 -29.46 -26.16 14.50
CA SER A 519 -30.11 -26.93 15.55
C SER A 519 -31.58 -27.13 15.19
N VAL A 520 -32.06 -28.36 15.31
CA VAL A 520 -33.44 -28.73 14.95
C VAL A 520 -34.11 -29.37 16.16
N ALA A 521 -35.12 -28.69 16.71
CA ALA A 521 -35.95 -29.26 17.75
C ALA A 521 -36.73 -30.47 17.23
N ASP A 522 -36.88 -31.48 18.08
CA ASP A 522 -37.61 -32.73 17.79
C ASP A 522 -37.03 -33.55 16.63
N ALA A 523 -35.74 -33.36 16.33
CA ALA A 523 -35.03 -34.17 15.34
C ALA A 523 -35.00 -35.64 15.79
N ALA A 524 -35.64 -36.50 15.01
CA ALA A 524 -35.66 -37.93 15.22
C ALA A 524 -34.47 -38.59 14.53
N TRP A 525 -34.33 -38.38 13.22
CA TRP A 525 -33.26 -38.97 12.40
C TRP A 525 -32.51 -37.87 11.65
N ALA A 526 -31.21 -38.11 11.42
CA ALA A 526 -30.42 -37.29 10.54
C ALA A 526 -29.51 -38.15 9.66
N PHE A 527 -29.25 -37.65 8.45
CA PHE A 527 -28.41 -38.31 7.46
C PHE A 527 -27.50 -37.30 6.78
N GLU A 528 -26.31 -37.74 6.36
CA GLU A 528 -25.41 -37.02 5.49
C GLU A 528 -25.33 -37.72 4.12
N PHE A 529 -25.16 -36.95 3.05
CA PHE A 529 -24.99 -37.45 1.69
C PHE A 529 -23.94 -36.67 0.91
N HIS A 530 -23.20 -37.39 0.06
CA HIS A 530 -22.19 -36.84 -0.85
C HIS A 530 -22.42 -37.25 -2.32
N GLN A 531 -23.45 -38.06 -2.56
CA GLN A 531 -23.82 -38.61 -3.87
C GLN A 531 -25.35 -38.67 -3.98
N ASP A 532 -25.84 -39.21 -5.10
CA ASP A 532 -27.25 -39.54 -5.30
C ASP A 532 -27.80 -40.41 -4.17
N TRP A 533 -28.99 -40.06 -3.68
CA TRP A 533 -29.62 -40.73 -2.55
C TRP A 533 -31.13 -40.91 -2.73
N GLU A 534 -31.69 -41.87 -2.00
CA GLU A 534 -33.12 -42.09 -1.84
C GLU A 534 -33.49 -42.34 -0.37
N LEU A 535 -34.55 -41.67 0.11
CA LEU A 535 -35.07 -41.79 1.47
C LEU A 535 -36.57 -42.10 1.46
N PRO A 536 -36.98 -43.32 1.11
CA PRO A 536 -38.36 -43.74 1.23
C PRO A 536 -38.67 -44.09 2.70
N LEU A 537 -39.74 -43.50 3.23
CA LEU A 537 -40.16 -43.65 4.63
C LEU A 537 -41.58 -44.21 4.69
N ILE A 538 -41.88 -44.90 5.78
CA ILE A 538 -43.22 -45.25 6.21
C ILE A 538 -43.49 -44.44 7.47
N VAL A 539 -44.52 -43.59 7.41
CA VAL A 539 -44.95 -42.72 8.51
C VAL A 539 -46.22 -43.30 9.11
N THR A 540 -46.22 -43.57 10.41
CA THR A 540 -47.39 -44.11 11.12
C THR A 540 -47.84 -43.16 12.20
N LYS A 541 -49.14 -42.91 12.32
CA LYS A 541 -49.69 -42.07 13.40
C LYS A 541 -50.26 -42.94 14.51
N TYR A 542 -49.84 -42.65 15.73
CA TYR A 542 -50.33 -43.29 16.95
C TYR A 542 -51.12 -42.31 17.82
N GLU A 543 -51.92 -42.86 18.72
CA GLU A 543 -52.57 -42.10 19.77
C GLU A 543 -51.56 -41.88 20.92
N LEU A 544 -51.46 -40.65 21.40
CA LEU A 544 -50.71 -40.39 22.61
C LEU A 544 -51.53 -40.91 23.80
N LEU A 545 -51.21 -42.10 24.28
CA LEU A 545 -51.75 -42.56 25.56
C LEU A 545 -51.08 -41.72 26.67
N GLU A 546 -51.81 -40.78 27.27
CA GLU A 546 -51.36 -39.96 28.43
C GLU A 546 -50.81 -40.80 29.60
N ALA A 547 -51.01 -42.12 29.59
CA ALA A 547 -50.59 -43.06 30.63
C ALA A 547 -49.17 -43.66 30.44
N ILE A 548 -48.26 -43.04 29.69
CA ILE A 548 -46.87 -43.53 29.56
C ILE A 548 -45.92 -42.73 30.48
N LYS A 549 -45.68 -43.32 31.66
CA LYS A 549 -44.64 -43.05 32.68
C LYS A 549 -44.36 -41.57 33.01
N SER A 550 -45.27 -41.02 33.82
CA SER A 550 -45.14 -39.73 34.52
C SER A 550 -43.93 -39.64 35.48
N THR A 551 -43.30 -40.77 35.80
CA THR A 551 -42.16 -40.84 36.71
C THR A 551 -41.06 -41.72 36.10
N SER A 552 -39.87 -41.15 35.92
CA SER A 552 -38.70 -41.85 35.39
C SER A 552 -37.49 -41.70 36.30
N ILE A 553 -36.74 -42.78 36.48
CA ILE A 553 -35.40 -42.75 37.07
C ILE A 553 -34.42 -42.46 35.94
N GLU A 554 -33.82 -41.27 35.92
CA GLU A 554 -32.86 -40.86 34.89
C GLU A 554 -31.50 -41.54 35.12
N ARG A 555 -31.10 -41.68 36.38
CA ARG A 555 -29.84 -42.31 36.80
C ARG A 555 -29.97 -42.97 38.17
N ALA A 556 -29.21 -44.04 38.38
CA ALA A 556 -29.11 -44.77 39.64
C ALA A 556 -27.66 -45.06 40.00
N LEU A 557 -27.30 -44.93 41.26
CA LEU A 557 -26.07 -45.45 41.85
C LEU A 557 -26.46 -46.35 43.03
N VAL A 558 -26.07 -47.62 42.98
CA VAL A 558 -26.34 -48.57 44.06
C VAL A 558 -25.00 -49.08 44.58
N THR A 559 -24.76 -48.85 45.86
CA THR A 559 -23.58 -49.32 46.59
C THR A 559 -24.03 -50.40 47.57
N MET A 560 -23.39 -51.56 47.51
CA MET A 560 -23.71 -52.70 48.36
C MET A 560 -22.44 -53.18 49.06
N VAL A 561 -22.48 -53.23 50.39
CA VAL A 561 -21.35 -53.63 51.25
C VAL A 561 -21.76 -54.83 52.08
N TRP A 562 -20.96 -55.89 52.03
CA TRP A 562 -21.09 -57.05 52.92
C TRP A 562 -20.25 -56.83 54.17
N THR A 563 -20.88 -56.94 55.33
CA THR A 563 -20.18 -56.88 56.61
C THR A 563 -19.58 -58.25 56.95
N ARG A 564 -18.61 -58.29 57.88
CA ARG A 564 -18.03 -59.55 58.37
C ARG A 564 -19.04 -60.42 59.14
N SER A 565 -20.15 -59.84 59.60
CA SER A 565 -21.30 -60.57 60.20
C SER A 565 -22.22 -61.22 59.17
N LYS A 566 -21.88 -61.17 57.86
CA LYS A 566 -22.72 -61.63 56.73
C LYS A 566 -24.03 -60.85 56.56
N GLU A 567 -24.06 -59.62 57.04
CA GLU A 567 -25.18 -58.70 56.78
C GLU A 567 -24.84 -57.82 55.56
N GLN A 568 -25.88 -57.36 54.87
CA GLN A 568 -25.74 -56.57 53.65
C GLN A 568 -26.27 -55.17 53.90
N ALA A 569 -25.39 -54.16 53.78
CA ALA A 569 -25.80 -52.76 53.75
C ALA A 569 -25.92 -52.31 52.30
N VAL A 570 -27.10 -51.80 51.91
CA VAL A 570 -27.35 -51.25 50.57
C VAL A 570 -27.68 -49.78 50.68
N GLN A 571 -26.95 -48.95 49.93
CA GLN A 571 -27.29 -47.55 49.70
C GLN A 571 -27.62 -47.37 48.22
N ALA A 572 -28.81 -46.85 47.92
CA ALA A 572 -29.20 -46.51 46.57
C ALA A 572 -29.50 -45.01 46.48
N LEU A 573 -28.87 -44.34 45.50
CA LEU A 573 -29.13 -42.96 45.13
C LEU A 573 -29.75 -42.92 43.74
N TYR A 574 -30.93 -42.32 43.62
CA TYR A 574 -31.64 -42.19 42.35
C TYR A 574 -31.84 -40.73 41.99
N ARG A 575 -31.56 -40.38 40.73
CA ARG A 575 -32.00 -39.11 40.14
C ARG A 575 -33.34 -39.37 39.45
N VAL A 576 -34.42 -38.89 40.05
CA VAL A 576 -35.78 -39.14 39.59
C VAL A 576 -36.38 -37.86 39.02
N ARG A 577 -36.99 -37.96 37.85
CA ARG A 577 -37.92 -36.95 37.32
C ARG A 577 -39.33 -37.47 37.58
N SER A 578 -40.09 -36.76 38.41
CA SER A 578 -41.43 -37.16 38.84
C SER A 578 -42.36 -35.95 38.72
N VAL A 579 -43.56 -36.16 38.18
CA VAL A 579 -44.67 -35.19 38.30
C VAL A 579 -45.43 -35.33 39.63
N GLN A 580 -45.14 -36.35 40.43
CA GLN A 580 -45.71 -36.54 41.76
C GLN A 580 -44.75 -36.09 42.87
N GLN A 581 -45.25 -35.37 43.86
CA GLN A 581 -44.46 -34.88 45.02
C GLN A 581 -44.04 -35.98 46.00
N ARG A 582 -44.69 -37.15 45.97
CA ARG A 582 -44.40 -38.30 46.83
C ARG A 582 -44.27 -39.54 45.97
N LEU A 583 -43.25 -40.35 46.25
CA LEU A 583 -43.00 -41.63 45.59
C LEU A 583 -43.15 -42.74 46.62
N LEU A 584 -43.92 -43.77 46.27
CA LEU A 584 -43.97 -45.00 47.07
C LEU A 584 -42.76 -45.87 46.72
N LEU A 585 -42.07 -46.36 47.73
CA LEU A 585 -40.93 -47.25 47.60
C LEU A 585 -41.27 -48.58 48.28
N ASP A 586 -41.32 -49.66 47.50
CA ASP A 586 -41.45 -51.00 48.06
C ASP A 586 -40.06 -51.51 48.47
N LEU A 587 -39.87 -51.65 49.79
CA LEU A 587 -38.66 -52.26 50.34
C LEU A 587 -38.82 -53.79 50.42
N PRO A 588 -37.75 -54.57 50.22
CA PRO A 588 -37.76 -56.01 50.46
C PRO A 588 -38.23 -56.33 51.89
N LYS A 589 -38.94 -57.44 52.05
CA LYS A 589 -39.58 -57.84 53.33
C LYS A 589 -38.62 -58.01 54.51
N ASP A 590 -37.33 -58.16 54.22
CA ASP A 590 -36.28 -58.47 55.21
C ASP A 590 -35.37 -57.26 55.51
N VAL A 591 -35.79 -56.04 55.14
CA VAL A 591 -35.10 -54.79 55.52
C VAL A 591 -35.61 -54.35 56.90
N VAL A 592 -34.71 -54.26 57.88
CA VAL A 592 -34.97 -53.75 59.24
C VAL A 592 -34.65 -52.26 59.32
#